data_AF-A0A7J3AWY8-F1
#
_entry.id   AF-A0A7J3AWY8-F1
#
_cell.length_a   1.000
_cell.length_b   1.000
_cell.length_c   1.000
_cell.angle_alpha   90.00
_cell.angle_beta   90.00
_cell.angle_gamma   90.00
#
_symmetry.space_group_name_H-M   'P 1'
#
loop_
_entity.id
_entity.type
_entity.pdbx_description
1 polymer ?
#
loop_
_entity_poly.entity_id
_entity_poly.type
_entity_poly.pdbx_seq_one_letter_code
_entity_poly.pdbx_strand_id
1 'polypeptide(L)' 'MEHFPYKPREHQKEVMEAIRNAVRRGENFCLHAPTGFGKTPVVLSALLSELNGGKIIWAVRTGNETDRPIEEL' A
#
# COMPACT_ATOMS: atom_id res chain seq x y z
N MET A 1 -2.32 -8.94 7.19
CA MET A 1 -1.16 -9.75 6.73
C MET A 1 -1.56 -10.78 5.67
N GLU A 2 -2.85 -10.98 5.40
CA GLU A 2 -3.35 -11.99 4.46
C GLU A 2 -2.94 -11.77 2.99
N HIS A 3 -2.61 -10.53 2.60
CA HIS A 3 -2.33 -10.15 1.22
C HIS A 3 -0.95 -9.51 1.02
N PHE A 4 0.11 -9.92 1.73
CA PHE A 4 1.45 -9.35 1.52
C PHE A 4 2.38 -10.41 0.89
N PRO A 5 3.03 -10.14 -0.26
CA PRO A 5 3.51 -11.19 -1.18
C PRO A 5 4.82 -11.88 -0.74
N TYR A 6 5.50 -11.36 0.28
CA TYR A 6 6.77 -11.90 0.77
C TYR A 6 6.96 -11.59 2.26
N LYS A 7 8.01 -12.13 2.91
CA LYS A 7 8.31 -11.76 4.30
C LYS A 7 8.62 -10.26 4.40
N PRO A 8 7.84 -9.45 5.16
CA PRO A 8 8.08 -8.01 5.23
C PRO A 8 9.51 -7.69 5.64
N ARG A 9 10.12 -6.75 4.91
CA ARG A 9 11.43 -6.19 5.19
C ARG A 9 11.32 -5.16 6.31
N GLU A 10 12.47 -4.68 6.77
CA GLU A 10 12.56 -3.64 7.79
C GLU A 10 11.65 -2.44 7.46
N HIS A 11 10.99 -1.89 8.49
CA HIS A 11 10.03 -0.78 8.42
C HIS A 11 8.75 -0.98 7.60
N GLN A 12 8.63 -1.99 6.74
CA GLN A 12 7.40 -2.19 5.94
C GLN A 12 6.17 -2.44 6.81
N LYS A 13 6.32 -3.17 7.92
CA LYS A 13 5.23 -3.41 8.88
C LYS A 13 4.77 -2.13 9.58
N GLU A 14 5.71 -1.29 9.99
CA GLU A 14 5.44 -0.01 10.64
C GLU A 14 4.72 0.93 9.69
N VAL A 15 5.17 1.02 8.44
CA VAL A 15 4.52 1.84 7.41
C VAL A 15 3.11 1.35 7.11
N MET A 16 2.91 0.03 6.97
CA MET A 16 1.57 -0.52 6.77
C MET A 16 0.62 -0.17 7.93
N GLU A 17 1.10 -0.21 9.18
CA GLU A 17 0.30 0.16 10.34
C GLU A 17 0.02 1.67 10.39
N ALA A 18 0.99 2.51 10.02
CA ALA A 18 0.80 3.95 9.92
C ALA A 18 -0.27 4.31 8.88
N ILE A 19 -0.25 3.64 7.71
CA ILE A 19 -1.27 3.81 6.66
C ILE A 19 -2.66 3.39 7.19
N ARG A 20 -2.79 2.22 7.82
CA ARG A 20 -4.07 1.76 8.39
C ARG A 20 -4.63 2.76 9.39
N ASN A 21 -3.79 3.30 10.27
CA ASN A 21 -4.22 4.28 11.27
C ASN A 21 -4.66 5.60 10.63
N ALA A 22 -3.97 6.08 9.59
CA ALA A 22 -4.40 7.25 8.84
C ALA A 22 -5.77 7.03 8.18
N VAL A 23 -5.98 5.87 7.53
CA VAL A 23 -7.26 5.51 6.90
C VAL A 23 -8.40 5.51 7.94
N ARG A 24 -8.20 4.84 9.08
CA ARG A 24 -9.22 4.76 10.15
C ARG A 24 -9.57 6.12 10.75
N ARG A 25 -8.63 7.07 10.75
CA ARG A 25 -8.83 8.45 11.23
C ARG A 25 -9.34 9.40 10.16
N GLY A 26 -9.39 8.98 8.89
CA GLY A 26 -9.73 9.86 7.77
C GLY A 26 -8.64 10.90 7.47
N GLU A 27 -7.37 10.58 7.73
CA GLU A 27 -6.23 11.47 7.55
C GLU A 27 -5.47 11.20 6.24
N ASN A 28 -4.79 12.22 5.73
CA ASN A 28 -3.86 12.07 4.61
C ASN A 28 -2.53 11.48 5.09
N PHE A 29 -1.96 10.56 4.31
CA PHE A 29 -0.65 9.96 4.58
C PHE A 29 0.32 10.19 3.41
N CYS A 30 1.53 10.68 3.70
CA CYS A 30 2.58 10.86 2.71
C CYS A 30 3.75 9.91 2.99
N LEU A 31 4.00 8.99 2.07
CA LEU A 31 5.12 8.04 2.16
C LEU A 31 6.26 8.47 1.24
N HIS A 32 7.39 8.89 1.84
CA HIS A 32 8.63 9.06 1.10
C HIS A 32 9.54 7.86 1.37
N ALA A 33 9.71 7.00 0.37
CA ALA A 33 10.55 5.81 0.47
C ALA A 33 11.32 5.55 -0.84
N PRO A 34 12.56 5.02 -0.77
CA PRO A 34 13.40 4.80 -1.95
C PRO A 34 12.82 3.75 -2.89
N THR A 35 13.37 3.68 -4.11
CA THR A 35 13.11 2.59 -5.05
C THR A 35 13.53 1.25 -4.44
N GLY A 36 12.78 0.18 -4.71
CA GLY A 36 13.03 -1.14 -4.13
C GLY A 36 12.51 -1.34 -2.71
N PHE A 37 11.95 -0.30 -2.06
CA PHE A 37 11.27 -0.45 -0.77
C PHE A 37 10.01 -1.32 -0.85
N GLY A 38 9.41 -1.52 -2.03
CA GLY A 38 8.13 -2.23 -2.17
C GLY A 38 6.94 -1.35 -1.79
N LYS A 39 6.95 -0.08 -2.22
CA LYS A 39 5.86 0.88 -1.94
C LYS A 39 4.50 0.34 -2.38
N THR A 40 4.42 -0.30 -3.56
CA THR A 40 3.19 -0.88 -4.11
C THR A 40 2.55 -1.90 -3.15
N PRO A 41 3.20 -3.03 -2.79
CA PRO A 41 2.59 -4.02 -1.90
C PRO A 41 2.38 -3.45 -0.50
N VAL A 42 3.26 -2.58 0.00
CA VAL A 42 3.06 -1.92 1.30
C VAL A 42 1.78 -1.10 1.34
N VAL A 43 1.56 -0.24 0.35
CA VAL A 43 0.36 0.61 0.32
C VAL A 43 -0.88 -0.25 0.09
N LEU A 44 -0.86 -1.13 -0.89
CA LEU A 44 -2.04 -1.92 -1.25
C LEU A 44 -2.43 -2.91 -0.16
N SER A 45 -1.49 -3.66 0.42
CA SER A 45 -1.82 -4.59 1.51
C SER A 45 -2.35 -3.88 2.76
N ALA A 46 -1.96 -2.62 2.99
CA ALA A 46 -2.51 -1.81 4.08
C ALA A 46 -3.92 -1.29 3.77
N LEU A 47 -4.18 -0.87 2.53
CA LEU A 47 -5.50 -0.37 2.13
C LEU A 47 -6.53 -1.49 1.97
N LEU A 48 -6.15 -2.61 1.34
CA LEU A 48 -7.05 -3.76 1.10
C LEU A 48 -7.63 -4.29 2.41
N SER A 49 -6.87 -4.29 3.51
CA SER A 49 -7.38 -4.71 4.82
C SER A 49 -8.40 -3.78 5.46
N GLU A 50 -8.57 -2.57 4.93
CA GLU A 50 -9.49 -1.54 5.44
C GLU A 50 -10.70 -1.32 4.50
N LEU A 51 -10.79 -2.04 3.37
CA LEU A 51 -11.89 -1.94 2.41
C LEU A 51 -13.15 -2.64 2.94
N ASN A 52 -13.87 -2.02 3.87
CA ASN A 52 -15.20 -2.47 4.29
C ASN A 52 -16.25 -2.14 3.20
N GLY A 53 -16.13 -2.75 2.02
CA GLY A 53 -16.98 -2.51 0.85
C GLY A 53 -16.60 -1.28 0.00
N GLY A 54 -15.48 -0.64 0.31
CA GLY A 54 -14.93 0.49 -0.44
C GLY A 54 -14.18 0.07 -1.72
N LYS A 55 -13.69 1.08 -2.46
CA LYS A 55 -12.84 0.88 -3.64
C LYS A 55 -11.53 1.67 -3.50
N ILE A 56 -10.44 1.15 -4.04
CA ILE A 56 -9.16 1.86 -4.16
C ILE A 56 -9.11 2.50 -5.55
N ILE A 57 -8.76 3.79 -5.61
CA ILE A 57 -8.40 4.46 -6.86
C ILE A 57 -6.87 4.57 -6.86
N TRP A 58 -6.22 3.87 -7.79
CA TRP A 58 -4.78 3.90 -7.98
C TRP A 58 -4.43 4.85 -9.12
N ALA A 59 -3.87 6.01 -8.78
CA ALA A 59 -3.49 7.03 -9.75
C ALA A 59 -1.96 7.09 -9.87
N VAL A 60 -1.45 6.98 -11.09
CA VAL A 60 -0.03 6.94 -11.42
C VAL A 60 0.29 7.87 -12.57
N ARG A 61 1.58 8.11 -12.83
CA ARG A 61 2.01 9.02 -13.89
C ARG A 61 2.06 8.34 -15.25
N THR A 62 2.43 7.06 -15.30
CA THR A 62 2.70 6.33 -16.54
C THR A 62 1.92 5.02 -16.62
N GLY A 63 1.62 4.56 -17.84
CA GLY A 63 0.88 3.32 -18.07
C GLY A 63 1.52 2.08 -17.43
N ASN A 64 2.85 1.98 -17.49
CA ASN A 64 3.60 0.87 -16.88
C ASN A 64 3.50 0.80 -15.35
N GLU A 65 3.03 1.87 -14.70
CA GLU A 65 2.79 1.89 -13.25
C GLU A 65 1.35 1.49 -12.89
N THR A 66 0.44 1.50 -13.88
CA THR A 66 -0.99 1.21 -13.68
C THR A 66 -1.21 -0.27 -13.39
N ASP A 67 -0.42 -1.14 -14.01
CA ASP A 67 -0.56 -2.60 -13.88
C ASP A 67 0.15 -3.16 -12.65
N ARG A 68 1.02 -2.36 -12.00
CA ARG A 68 1.79 -2.78 -10.81
C ARG A 68 0.95 -3.36 -9.68
N PRO A 69 -0.22 -2.79 -9.33
CA PRO A 69 -1.10 -3.37 -8.33
C PRO A 69 -1.55 -4.80 -8.65
N ILE A 70 -1.74 -5.13 -9.93
CA ILE A 70 -2.20 -6.45 -10.40
C ILE A 70 -1.03 -7.43 -10.51
N GLU A 71 0.16 -6.95 -10.88
CA GLU A 71 1.36 -7.79 -10.95
C GLU A 71 1.91 -8.15 -9.57
N GLU A 72 1.78 -7.24 -8.59
CA GLU A 72 2.39 -7.37 -7.27
C GLU A 72 1.45 -7.94 -6.19
N LEU A 73 0.13 -7.99 -6.43
CA LEU A 73 -0.91 -8.53 -5.53
C LEU A 73 -2.08 -9.17 -6.30
#